data_AF-A0A7S2C2D3-F1
#
_entry.id   AF-A0A7S2C2D3-F1
#
_cell.length_a   1.000
_cell.length_b   1.000
_cell.length_c   1.000
_cell.angle_alpha   90.00
_cell.angle_beta   90.00
_cell.angle_gamma   90.00
#
_symmetry.space_group_name_H-M   'P 1'
#
loop_
_entity.id
_entity.type
_entity.pdbx_description
1 polymer ?
#
loop_
_entity_poly.entity_id
_entity_poly.type
_entity_poly.pdbx_seq_one_letter_code
_entity_poly.pdbx_strand_id
1 'polypeptide(L)'
;VMYKYGEDGEWGNPSQAIRDIKTEGGTANEASCTFPFTYKGLTYHDCTTVDRERPWCSTDALGSWGFCKGHVPHSKPALVGTHGGSFDGAGPKCMFPFKHNNTVYKTCKILPDLDKNALVCQTDEEGSWGYCNCKVDKTPGGE
;
A
#
# COMPACT_ATOMS: atom_id res chain seq x y z
N VAL A 1 -9.83 -9.74 3.21
CA VAL A 1 -8.61 -10.44 3.64
C VAL A 1 -7.52 -9.43 3.95
N MET A 2 -7.48 -9.05 5.23
CA MET A 2 -6.47 -8.22 5.88
C MET A 2 -5.10 -8.93 5.85
N TYR A 3 -3.99 -8.20 5.74
CA TYR A 3 -2.65 -8.81 5.83
C TYR A 3 -2.35 -9.21 7.26
N LYS A 4 -2.55 -10.49 7.53
CA LYS A 4 -1.86 -11.22 8.58
C LYS A 4 -0.55 -11.75 8.00
N TYR A 5 0.58 -11.46 8.64
CA TYR A 5 1.86 -12.10 8.31
C TYR A 5 2.01 -13.34 9.21
N GLY A 6 2.47 -14.47 8.66
CA GLY A 6 2.60 -15.75 9.39
C GLY A 6 1.30 -16.59 9.48
N GLU A 7 1.46 -17.90 9.74
CA GLU A 7 0.33 -18.83 9.99
C GLU A 7 -0.45 -18.50 11.29
N ASP A 8 0.12 -17.64 12.13
CA ASP A 8 -0.30 -17.24 13.48
C ASP A 8 -1.16 -15.97 13.54
N GLY A 9 -1.18 -15.15 12.48
CA GLY A 9 -2.20 -14.13 12.33
C GLY A 9 -1.87 -12.75 12.91
N GLU A 10 -0.60 -12.38 13.00
CA GLU A 10 -0.15 -11.09 13.51
C GLU A 10 -0.13 -9.98 12.45
N TRP A 11 -0.33 -8.72 12.87
CA TRP A 11 -0.38 -7.54 12.01
C TRP A 11 1.03 -7.10 11.59
N GLY A 12 1.39 -7.29 10.32
CA GLY A 12 2.74 -7.00 9.81
C GLY A 12 2.96 -5.57 9.31
N ASN A 13 4.23 -5.14 9.23
CA ASN A 13 4.60 -3.79 8.77
C ASN A 13 4.36 -3.62 7.24
N PRO A 14 3.68 -2.54 6.78
CA PRO A 14 3.39 -2.29 5.36
C PRO A 14 4.63 -2.26 4.45
N SER A 15 5.78 -1.78 4.96
CA SER A 15 7.05 -1.69 4.22
C SER A 15 7.67 -3.05 3.93
N GLN A 16 7.36 -4.08 4.73
CA GLN A 16 7.75 -5.47 4.47
C GLN A 16 6.80 -6.11 3.46
N ALA A 17 5.48 -5.86 3.59
CA ALA A 17 4.47 -6.40 2.68
C ALA A 17 4.67 -5.98 1.21
N ILE A 18 5.21 -4.78 0.98
CA ILE A 18 5.51 -4.28 -0.38
C ILE A 18 6.65 -5.06 -1.05
N ARG A 19 7.61 -5.60 -0.30
CA ARG A 19 8.77 -6.33 -0.87
C ARG A 19 8.38 -7.71 -1.43
N ASP A 20 7.31 -8.30 -0.91
CA ASP A 20 6.88 -9.64 -1.28
C ASP A 20 5.73 -9.66 -2.30
N ILE A 21 5.46 -8.53 -2.95
CA ILE A 21 4.44 -8.46 -4.01
C ILE A 21 4.91 -9.32 -5.19
N LYS A 22 4.23 -10.44 -5.40
CA LYS A 22 4.38 -11.27 -6.59
C LYS A 22 3.65 -10.67 -7.79
N THR A 23 4.21 -10.90 -8.96
CA THR A 23 3.58 -10.49 -10.21
C THR A 23 2.83 -11.62 -10.89
N GLU A 24 1.91 -11.27 -11.78
CA GLU A 24 1.30 -12.16 -12.77
C GLU A 24 1.29 -11.50 -14.14
N GLY A 25 1.37 -12.29 -15.21
CA GLY A 25 1.49 -11.78 -16.58
C GLY A 25 2.72 -10.90 -16.80
N GLY A 26 2.65 -10.01 -17.80
CA GLY A 26 3.78 -9.16 -18.18
C GLY A 26 4.97 -9.96 -18.73
N THR A 27 6.18 -9.46 -18.51
CA THR A 27 7.44 -10.12 -18.91
C THR A 27 8.22 -10.69 -17.73
N ALA A 28 7.72 -10.48 -16.51
CA ALA A 28 8.41 -10.81 -15.27
C ALA A 28 8.39 -12.30 -14.89
N ASN A 29 7.63 -13.16 -15.57
CA ASN A 29 7.52 -14.59 -15.27
C ASN A 29 7.27 -14.87 -13.76
N GLU A 30 6.32 -14.15 -13.17
CA GLU A 30 5.94 -14.25 -11.74
C GLU A 30 7.03 -13.81 -10.73
N ALA A 31 8.06 -13.09 -11.18
CA ALA A 31 9.05 -12.49 -10.29
C ALA A 31 8.40 -11.51 -9.29
N SER A 32 9.05 -11.32 -8.14
CA SER A 32 8.63 -10.31 -7.17
C SER A 32 8.93 -8.90 -7.70
N CYS A 33 8.12 -7.93 -7.28
CA CYS A 33 8.41 -6.53 -7.50
C CYS A 33 9.73 -6.11 -6.85
N THR A 34 10.48 -5.26 -7.56
CA THR A 34 11.68 -4.62 -7.04
C THR A 34 11.37 -3.15 -6.75
N PHE A 35 11.42 -2.76 -5.48
CA PHE A 35 11.19 -1.38 -5.05
C PHE A 35 12.43 -0.76 -4.42
N PRO A 36 12.65 0.56 -4.61
CA PRO A 36 11.94 1.41 -5.57
C PRO A 36 12.28 1.06 -7.03
N PHE A 37 11.38 1.38 -7.95
CA PHE A 37 11.65 1.30 -9.40
C PHE A 37 11.42 2.65 -10.09
N THR A 38 12.08 2.87 -11.22
CA THR A 38 11.91 4.11 -12.00
C THR A 38 11.16 3.81 -13.29
N TYR A 39 10.12 4.60 -13.57
CA TYR A 39 9.37 4.53 -14.82
C TYR A 39 9.03 5.93 -15.33
N LYS A 40 9.35 6.21 -16.60
CA LYS A 40 9.19 7.55 -17.23
C LYS A 40 9.78 8.70 -16.39
N GLY A 41 10.92 8.46 -15.75
CA GLY A 41 11.62 9.47 -14.94
C GLY A 41 11.04 9.71 -13.54
N LEU A 42 10.02 8.94 -13.13
CA LEU A 42 9.45 9.01 -11.78
C LEU A 42 9.82 7.75 -11.00
N THR A 43 10.16 7.92 -9.72
CA THR A 43 10.46 6.84 -8.79
C THR A 43 9.19 6.39 -8.08
N TYR A 44 8.89 5.09 -8.17
CA TYR A 44 7.74 4.45 -7.56
C TYR A 44 8.22 3.54 -6.43
N HIS A 45 7.62 3.72 -5.26
CA HIS A 45 7.85 2.88 -4.07
C HIS A 45 6.74 1.85 -3.86
N ASP A 46 5.76 1.82 -4.76
CA ASP A 46 4.64 0.91 -4.73
C ASP A 46 4.15 0.61 -6.16
N CYS A 47 3.30 -0.40 -6.31
CA CYS A 47 2.63 -0.68 -7.56
C CYS A 47 1.91 0.57 -8.08
N THR A 48 1.95 0.76 -9.38
CA THR A 48 1.35 1.91 -10.04
C THR A 48 0.31 1.46 -11.07
N THR A 49 -0.66 2.31 -11.34
CA THR A 49 -1.61 2.15 -12.46
C THR A 49 -1.30 3.14 -13.59
N VAL A 50 -0.14 3.78 -13.56
CA VAL A 50 0.30 4.64 -14.66
C VAL A 50 0.42 3.79 -15.93
N ASP A 51 -0.24 4.24 -17.00
CA ASP A 51 -0.31 3.60 -18.32
C ASP A 51 -0.91 2.18 -18.35
N ARG A 52 -1.54 1.71 -17.25
CA ARG A 52 -2.19 0.38 -17.19
C ARG A 52 -3.43 0.37 -16.30
N GLU A 53 -4.44 -0.39 -16.70
CA GLU A 53 -5.69 -0.54 -15.93
C GLU A 53 -5.50 -1.31 -14.62
N ARG A 54 -4.57 -2.27 -14.62
CA ARG A 54 -4.21 -3.09 -13.45
C ARG A 54 -2.91 -2.59 -12.82
N PRO A 55 -2.78 -2.63 -11.48
CA PRO A 55 -1.55 -2.25 -10.80
C PRO A 55 -0.40 -3.12 -11.27
N TRP A 56 0.76 -2.49 -11.47
CA TRP A 56 1.97 -3.15 -11.95
C TRP A 56 3.22 -2.58 -11.28
N CYS A 57 4.31 -3.33 -11.36
CA CYS A 57 5.62 -2.95 -10.85
C CYS A 57 6.75 -3.42 -11.78
N SER A 58 7.93 -2.84 -11.64
CA SER A 58 9.16 -3.41 -12.22
C SER A 58 9.65 -4.57 -11.35
N THR A 59 10.21 -5.60 -11.96
CA THR A 59 10.80 -6.75 -11.25
C THR A 59 12.32 -6.76 -11.35
N ASP A 60 12.90 -6.01 -12.29
CA ASP A 60 14.34 -5.79 -12.40
C ASP A 60 14.66 -4.37 -12.92
N ALA A 61 15.96 -4.08 -13.06
CA ALA A 61 16.45 -2.84 -13.67
C ALA A 61 16.53 -2.88 -15.21
N LEU A 62 16.29 -4.04 -15.82
CA LEU A 62 16.35 -4.27 -17.27
C LEU A 62 15.01 -3.97 -17.96
N GLY A 63 13.96 -3.69 -17.18
CA GLY A 63 12.64 -3.32 -17.68
C GLY A 63 11.62 -4.45 -17.65
N SER A 64 11.93 -5.57 -16.97
CA SER A 64 10.92 -6.60 -16.72
C SER A 64 9.85 -6.07 -15.78
N TRP A 65 8.59 -6.39 -16.07
CA TRP A 65 7.44 -5.90 -15.32
C TRP A 65 6.33 -6.95 -15.27
N GLY A 66 5.46 -6.83 -14.27
CA GLY A 66 4.27 -7.67 -14.16
C GLY A 66 3.17 -7.02 -13.32
N PHE A 67 1.97 -7.59 -13.37
CA PHE A 67 0.81 -7.07 -12.63
C PHE A 67 0.85 -7.52 -11.17
N CYS A 68 0.64 -6.60 -10.23
CA CYS A 68 0.73 -6.89 -8.81
C CYS A 68 -0.43 -7.76 -8.34
N LYS A 69 -0.12 -8.94 -7.79
CA LYS A 69 -1.13 -9.91 -7.37
C LYS A 69 -1.67 -9.58 -5.98
N GLY A 70 -2.97 -9.29 -5.91
CA GLY A 70 -3.67 -9.08 -4.64
C GLY A 70 -3.13 -7.90 -3.83
N HIS A 71 -2.62 -6.87 -4.49
CA HIS A 71 -2.08 -5.66 -3.86
C HIS A 71 -2.92 -4.44 -4.26
N VAL A 72 -3.19 -3.57 -3.31
CA VAL A 72 -3.81 -2.25 -3.54
C VAL A 72 -2.71 -1.24 -3.67
N PRO A 73 -2.53 -0.67 -4.87
CA PRO A 73 -1.57 0.39 -5.01
C PRO A 73 -2.05 1.58 -4.17
N HIS A 74 -1.13 2.19 -3.41
CA HIS A 74 -1.36 3.49 -2.77
C HIS A 74 -1.55 4.62 -3.79
N SER A 75 -1.52 4.30 -5.10
CA SER A 75 -2.00 5.14 -6.21
C SER A 75 -3.53 5.16 -6.37
N LYS A 76 -4.29 4.33 -5.64
CA LYS A 76 -5.77 4.36 -5.54
C LYS A 76 -6.21 4.66 -4.10
N PRO A 77 -6.19 5.95 -3.69
CA PRO A 77 -6.30 6.34 -2.29
C PRO A 77 -7.63 5.89 -1.63
N ALA A 78 -8.72 5.86 -2.40
CA ALA A 78 -10.05 5.45 -1.93
C ALA A 78 -10.17 3.97 -1.48
N LEU A 79 -9.17 3.14 -1.80
CA LEU A 79 -9.15 1.72 -1.46
C LEU A 79 -8.21 1.39 -0.30
N VAL A 80 -7.48 2.37 0.22
CA VAL A 80 -6.50 2.16 1.28
C VAL A 80 -7.23 2.10 2.64
N GLY A 81 -7.31 0.92 3.22
CA GLY A 81 -7.75 0.70 4.60
C GLY A 81 -6.64 0.99 5.61
N THR A 82 -6.97 0.99 6.90
CA THR A 82 -5.95 1.07 7.95
C THR A 82 -6.07 -0.05 8.98
N HIS A 83 -5.03 -0.18 9.80
CA HIS A 83 -5.06 -0.94 11.04
C HIS A 83 -4.22 -0.22 12.11
N GLY A 84 -4.46 -0.52 13.38
CA GLY A 84 -3.73 0.07 14.50
C GLY A 84 -3.85 1.60 14.56
N GLY A 85 -2.82 2.24 15.12
CA GLY A 85 -2.79 3.69 15.30
C GLY A 85 -3.78 4.13 16.37
N SER A 86 -4.78 4.92 15.98
CA SER A 86 -5.87 5.36 16.86
C SER A 86 -6.90 4.27 17.18
N PHE A 87 -6.79 3.07 16.58
CA PHE A 87 -7.76 1.99 16.69
C PHE A 87 -7.12 0.68 17.17
N ASP A 88 -7.83 -0.11 17.97
CA ASP A 88 -7.43 -1.48 18.34
C ASP A 88 -7.83 -2.46 17.23
N GLY A 89 -6.92 -2.70 16.29
CA GLY A 89 -7.12 -3.65 15.18
C GLY A 89 -7.47 -2.98 13.85
N ALA A 90 -8.48 -3.47 13.13
CA ALA A 90 -8.86 -2.90 11.83
C ALA A 90 -9.41 -1.48 12.00
N GLY A 91 -8.90 -0.53 11.22
CA GLY A 91 -9.29 0.87 11.25
C GLY A 91 -10.09 1.29 10.00
N PRO A 92 -10.62 2.52 9.98
CA PRO A 92 -11.30 3.09 8.83
C PRO A 92 -10.39 3.21 7.60
N LYS A 93 -10.98 3.51 6.45
CA LYS A 93 -10.22 3.88 5.25
C LYS A 93 -9.50 5.21 5.46
N CYS A 94 -8.36 5.37 4.80
CA CYS A 94 -7.68 6.65 4.75
C CYS A 94 -8.58 7.73 4.14
N MET A 95 -8.58 8.89 4.77
CA MET A 95 -9.22 10.10 4.25
C MET A 95 -8.22 10.83 3.35
N PHE A 96 -8.33 10.69 2.03
CA PHE A 96 -7.46 11.41 1.10
C PHE A 96 -8.20 12.53 0.35
N PRO A 97 -7.56 13.70 0.12
CA PRO A 97 -6.28 14.12 0.69
C PRO A 97 -6.39 14.41 2.19
N PHE A 98 -5.34 14.14 2.95
CA PHE A 98 -5.26 14.53 4.36
C PHE A 98 -4.20 15.60 4.60
N LYS A 99 -4.33 16.35 5.70
CA LYS A 99 -3.40 17.43 6.07
C LYS A 99 -2.72 17.08 7.38
N HIS A 100 -1.40 16.99 7.37
CA HIS A 100 -0.58 16.74 8.57
C HIS A 100 0.56 17.76 8.66
N ASN A 101 0.70 18.42 9.81
CA ASN A 101 1.67 19.52 10.03
C ASN A 101 1.68 20.55 8.88
N ASN A 102 0.47 21.00 8.50
CA ASN A 102 0.23 21.95 7.41
C ASN A 102 0.61 21.49 5.99
N THR A 103 1.00 20.23 5.82
CA THR A 103 1.33 19.62 4.53
C THR A 103 0.20 18.71 4.07
N VAL A 104 -0.19 18.80 2.79
CA VAL A 104 -1.25 17.97 2.22
C VAL A 104 -0.65 16.73 1.57
N TYR A 105 -1.16 15.56 1.95
CA TYR A 105 -0.74 14.26 1.44
C TYR A 105 -1.90 13.60 0.69
N LYS A 106 -1.57 13.04 -0.49
CA LYS A 106 -2.52 12.33 -1.36
C LYS A 106 -2.30 10.81 -1.37
N THR A 107 -1.32 10.35 -0.60
CA THR A 107 -0.90 8.96 -0.48
C THR A 107 -0.34 8.74 0.93
N CYS A 108 -0.21 7.49 1.33
CA CYS A 108 0.35 7.16 2.64
C CYS A 108 1.78 7.68 2.77
N LYS A 109 2.16 8.10 3.97
CA LYS A 109 3.45 8.74 4.21
C LYS A 109 4.06 8.22 5.50
N ILE A 110 5.40 8.12 5.51
CA ILE A 110 6.15 7.97 6.76
C ILE A 110 6.16 9.35 7.43
N LEU A 111 5.44 9.47 8.54
CA LEU A 111 5.33 10.68 9.33
C LEU A 111 6.06 10.42 10.65
N PRO A 112 7.31 10.89 10.83
CA PRO A 112 8.17 10.46 11.95
C PRO A 112 7.61 10.74 13.35
N ASP A 113 6.68 11.69 13.45
CA ASP A 113 5.95 12.03 14.66
C ASP A 113 4.80 11.08 15.00
N LEU A 114 4.33 10.28 14.01
CA LEU A 114 3.39 9.18 14.22
C LEU A 114 4.13 7.84 14.30
N ASP A 115 4.90 7.51 13.26
CA ASP A 115 5.79 6.35 13.21
C ASP A 115 6.93 6.57 12.19
N LYS A 116 8.17 6.30 12.62
CA LYS A 116 9.38 6.54 11.81
C LYS A 116 9.65 5.48 10.72
N ASN A 117 8.95 4.35 10.75
CA ASN A 117 9.22 3.16 9.93
C ASN A 117 7.99 2.65 9.17
N ALA A 118 6.80 3.17 9.44
CA ALA A 118 5.56 2.72 8.83
C ALA A 118 4.88 3.82 7.99
N LEU A 119 4.22 3.39 6.92
CA LEU A 119 3.34 4.25 6.13
C LEU A 119 2.01 4.42 6.87
N VAL A 120 1.63 5.65 7.12
CA VAL A 120 0.40 6.01 7.83
C VAL A 120 -0.46 6.98 7.01
N CYS A 121 -1.72 7.10 7.40
CA CYS A 121 -2.65 8.11 6.89
C CYS A 121 -3.62 8.56 7.98
N GLN A 122 -4.20 9.74 7.80
CA GLN A 122 -5.32 10.21 8.60
C GLN A 122 -6.61 9.51 8.14
N THR A 123 -7.51 9.22 9.09
CA THR A 123 -8.77 8.50 8.84
C THR A 123 -10.01 9.38 9.01
N ASP A 124 -9.90 10.53 9.68
CA ASP A 124 -11.00 11.46 9.94
C ASP A 124 -10.52 12.93 10.04
N GLU A 125 -11.42 13.91 10.17
CA GLU A 125 -11.03 15.33 10.26
C GLU A 125 -10.45 15.69 11.63
N GLU A 126 -10.71 14.87 12.64
CA GLU A 126 -10.29 15.03 14.03
C GLU A 126 -8.81 14.68 14.25
N GLY A 127 -8.19 13.95 13.31
CA GLY A 127 -6.77 13.62 13.35
C GLY A 127 -6.48 12.18 13.78
N SER A 128 -7.49 11.31 13.82
CA SER A 128 -7.24 9.88 13.98
C SER A 128 -6.42 9.38 12.79
N TRP A 129 -5.58 8.40 13.05
CA TRP A 129 -4.67 7.86 12.05
C TRP A 129 -4.53 6.35 12.20
N GLY A 130 -4.04 5.71 11.14
CA GLY A 130 -3.72 4.28 11.17
C GLY A 130 -2.62 3.91 10.19
N TYR A 131 -2.07 2.72 10.37
CA TYR A 131 -1.09 2.14 9.45
C TYR A 131 -1.79 1.74 8.15
N CYS A 132 -1.25 2.18 7.02
CA CYS A 132 -1.87 1.92 5.73
C CYS A 132 -1.80 0.44 5.33
N ASN A 133 -2.95 -0.14 5.01
CA ASN A 133 -3.02 -1.48 4.44
C ASN A 133 -2.63 -1.47 2.96
N CYS A 134 -1.91 -2.50 2.54
CA CYS A 134 -1.53 -2.72 1.15
C CYS A 134 -2.52 -3.65 0.39
N LYS A 135 -3.62 -4.12 1.02
CA LYS A 135 -4.61 -5.07 0.43
C LYS A 135 -6.02 -4.52 0.57
N VAL A 136 -6.86 -4.79 -0.43
CA VAL A 136 -8.30 -4.62 -0.28
C VAL A 136 -8.75 -5.78 0.58
N ASP A 137 -9.56 -5.50 1.59
CA ASP A 137 -10.40 -6.53 2.13
C ASP A 137 -11.22 -7.14 0.98
N LYS A 138 -10.98 -8.40 0.59
CA LYS A 138 -12.13 -9.24 0.25
C LYS A 138 -12.91 -9.39 1.56
N THR A 139 -13.78 -8.45 1.87
CA THR A 139 -14.95 -8.78 2.66
C THR A 139 -15.79 -9.70 1.79
N PRO A 140 -16.10 -10.94 2.21
CA PRO A 140 -17.36 -11.52 1.82
C PRO A 140 -18.41 -10.61 2.45
N GLY A 141 -19.04 -9.75 1.65
CA GLY A 141 -20.29 -9.15 2.10
C GLY A 141 -21.31 -10.27 2.20
N GLY A 142 -21.80 -10.52 3.41
CA GLY A 142 -23.04 -11.25 3.72
C GLY A 142 -23.03 -12.75 3.42
N GLU A 143 -23.17 -13.59 4.44
CA GLU A 143 -24.46 -14.00 5.02
C GLU A 143 -24.27 -14.32 6.51
#